data_AF-A0AAE4I040-F1
#
_entry.id   AF-A0AAE4I040-F1
#
_cell.length_a   1.000
_cell.length_b   1.000
_cell.length_c   1.000
_cell.angle_alpha   90.00
_cell.angle_beta   90.00
_cell.angle_gamma   90.00
#
_symmetry.space_group_name_H-M   'P 1'
#
loop_
_entity.id
_entity.type
_entity.pdbx_description
1 polymer ?
#
loop_
_entity_poly.entity_id
_entity_poly.type
_entity_poly.pdbx_seq_one_letter_code
_entity_poly.pdbx_strand_id
1 'polypeptide(L)' 'MNEEEIELGRSYRCHPIGFEECVEGEVISKMTNCAVVRINQCEKIDQEQRDDKSNMVVVKYSNFIPS' A
#
# COMPACT_ATOMS: atom_id res chain seq x y z
N MET A 1 1.53 -4.88 10.58
CA MET A 1 2.66 -4.09 11.13
C MET A 1 2.10 -2.90 11.90
N ASN A 2 2.95 -2.12 12.56
CA ASN A 2 2.58 -0.88 13.25
C ASN A 2 3.26 0.35 12.61
N GLU A 3 2.97 1.53 13.12
CA GLU A 3 3.54 2.77 12.58
C GLU A 3 5.07 2.79 12.69
N GLU A 4 5.66 2.33 13.80
CA GLU A 4 7.10 2.39 14.06
C GLU A 4 7.91 1.48 13.13
N GLU A 5 7.33 0.33 12.76
CA GLU A 5 7.94 -0.66 11.85
C GLU A 5 7.94 -0.23 10.37
N ILE A 6 7.05 0.71 10.01
CA ILE A 6 6.87 1.16 8.63
C ILE A 6 7.72 2.41 8.37
N GLU A 7 8.67 2.29 7.45
CA GLU A 7 9.60 3.35 7.05
C GLU A 7 9.11 4.09 5.80
N LEU A 8 9.25 5.41 5.78
CA LEU A 8 9.01 6.22 4.59
C LEU A 8 10.06 5.91 3.51
N GLY A 9 9.64 5.88 2.25
CA GLY A 9 10.49 5.61 1.09
C GLY A 9 10.84 4.12 0.89
N ARG A 10 10.33 3.22 1.75
CA ARG A 10 10.48 1.77 1.57
C ARG A 10 9.26 1.14 0.91
N SER A 11 9.52 0.09 0.13
CA SER A 11 8.49 -0.75 -0.48
C SER A 11 8.09 -1.88 0.45
N TYR A 12 6.79 -2.13 0.56
CA TYR A 12 6.22 -3.23 1.33
C TYR A 12 5.11 -3.92 0.55
N ARG A 13 4.86 -5.19 0.88
CA ARG A 13 3.64 -5.88 0.45
C ARG A 13 2.49 -5.54 1.39
N CYS A 14 1.33 -5.23 0.83
CA CYS A 14 0.16 -4.85 1.63
C CYS A 14 -1.17 -5.09 0.89
N HIS A 15 -2.27 -5.06 1.66
CA HIS A 15 -3.63 -5.12 1.13
C HIS A 15 -4.33 -3.74 1.27
N PRO A 16 -4.23 -2.88 0.24
CA PRO A 16 -4.94 -1.61 0.20
C PRO A 16 -6.45 -1.79 0.10
N ILE A 17 -7.20 -0.76 0.52
CA ILE A 17 -8.66 -0.80 0.44
C ILE A 17 -9.10 -0.69 -1.03
N GLY A 18 -9.94 -1.64 -1.45
CA GLY A 18 -10.49 -1.69 -2.80
C GLY A 18 -9.50 -2.19 -3.85
N PHE A 19 -8.70 -3.19 -3.47
CA PHE A 19 -7.90 -4.06 -4.33
C PHE A 19 -8.28 -5.49 -3.97
N GLU A 20 -8.29 -6.39 -4.94
CA GLU A 20 -8.57 -7.80 -4.73
C GLU A 20 -7.33 -8.54 -4.24
N GLU A 21 -6.18 -8.26 -4.84
CA GLU A 21 -4.92 -8.92 -4.53
C GLU A 21 -3.97 -8.03 -3.72
N CYS A 22 -2.92 -8.64 -3.17
CA CYS A 22 -1.87 -7.88 -2.50
C CYS A 22 -1.08 -7.07 -3.52
N VAL A 23 -0.62 -5.89 -3.12
CA VAL A 23 0.25 -5.04 -3.93
C VAL A 23 1.60 -4.85 -3.27
N GLU A 24 2.60 -4.54 -4.08
CA GLU A 24 3.87 -4.00 -3.60
C GLU A 24 3.92 -2.50 -3.90
N GLY A 25 4.25 -1.71 -2.89
CA GLY A 25 4.32 -0.25 -3.06
C GLY A 25 5.16 0.46 -2.03
N GLU A 26 5.63 1.64 -2.42
CA GLU A 26 6.46 2.55 -1.64
C GLU A 26 5.61 3.37 -0.68
N VAL A 27 5.98 3.41 0.60
CA VAL A 27 5.30 4.25 1.59
C VAL A 27 5.77 5.70 1.45
N ILE A 28 4.87 6.58 1.00
CA ILE A 28 5.20 7.99 0.71
C ILE A 28 4.75 8.95 1.80
N SER A 29 3.80 8.55 2.65
CA SER A 29 3.35 9.36 3.78
C SER A 29 2.81 8.46 4.89
N LYS A 30 3.04 8.86 6.14
CA LYS A 30 2.50 8.22 7.34
C LYS A 30 1.43 9.11 7.95
N MET A 31 0.39 8.49 8.47
CA MET A 31 -0.75 9.13 9.12
C MET A 31 -1.11 8.32 10.37
N THR A 32 -2.03 8.84 11.18
CA THR A 32 -2.56 8.09 12.32
C THR A 32 -3.27 6.82 11.82
N ASN A 33 -2.78 5.65 12.24
CA ASN A 33 -3.30 4.31 11.91
C ASN A 33 -3.16 3.83 10.45
N CYS A 34 -2.66 4.65 9.54
CA CYS A 34 -2.50 4.28 8.13
C CYS A 34 -1.35 5.00 7.45
N ALA A 35 -1.00 4.53 6.26
CA ALA A 35 0.00 5.14 5.40
C ALA A 35 -0.56 5.30 3.99
N VAL A 36 -0.02 6.28 3.26
CA VAL A 36 -0.22 6.41 1.82
C VAL A 36 0.89 5.64 1.13
N VAL A 37 0.51 4.78 0.21
CA VAL A 37 1.40 3.91 -0.55
C VAL A 37 1.26 4.24 -2.03
N ARG A 38 2.39 4.45 -2.71
CA ARG A 38 2.47 4.46 -4.16
C ARG A 38 2.68 3.04 -4.66
N ILE A 39 1.74 2.52 -5.43
CA ILE A 39 1.80 1.16 -5.97
C ILE A 39 2.90 1.08 -7.04
N ASN A 40 3.83 0.15 -6.84
CA ASN A 40 4.87 -0.18 -7.82
C ASN A 40 4.45 -1.39 -8.67
N GLN A 41 3.81 -2.37 -8.03
CA GLN A 41 3.38 -3.61 -8.68
C GLN A 41 2.05 -4.10 -8.07
N CYS A 42 1.13 -4.52 -8.94
CA CYS A 42 -0.13 -5.18 -8.58
C CYS A 42 -0.47 -6.23 -9.65
N GLU A 43 -1.39 -7.13 -9.32
CA GLU A 43 -1.90 -8.12 -10.26
C GLU A 43 -2.74 -7.45 -11.37
N LYS A 44 -2.92 -8.17 -12.48
CA LYS A 44 -3.63 -7.64 -13.67
C LYS A 44 -5.07 -7.24 -13.36
N ILE A 45 -5.74 -7.98 -12.46
CA ILE A 45 -7.12 -7.70 -12.05
C ILE A 45 -7.27 -6.33 -11.39
N ASP A 46 -6.21 -5.84 -10.74
CA ASP A 46 -6.21 -4.58 -9.99
C ASP A 46 -5.61 -3.41 -10.79
N GLN A 47 -5.14 -3.63 -12.03
CA GLN A 47 -4.49 -2.56 -12.83
C GLN A 47 -5.42 -1.38 -13.10
N GLU A 48 -6.69 -1.64 -13.42
CA GLU A 48 -7.68 -0.58 -13.65
C GLU A 48 -7.88 0.27 -12.38
N GLN A 49 -8.01 -0.37 -11.23
CA GLN A 49 -8.21 0.29 -9.94
C GLN A 49 -6.97 1.09 -9.52
N ARG A 50 -5.77 0.59 -9.84
CA ARG A 50 -4.52 1.31 -9.64
C ARG A 50 -4.48 2.58 -10.49
N ASP A 51 -4.83 2.47 -11.76
CA ASP A 51 -4.77 3.58 -12.70
C ASP A 51 -5.82 4.66 -12.34
N ASP A 52 -7.04 4.26 -11.97
CA ASP A 52 -8.11 5.14 -11.48
C ASP A 52 -7.70 5.93 -10.22
N LYS A 53 -6.91 5.30 -9.34
CA LYS A 53 -6.40 5.90 -8.11
C LYS A 53 -5.05 6.62 -8.30
N SER A 54 -4.61 6.84 -9.55
CA SER A 54 -3.33 7.49 -9.87
C SER A 54 -2.14 6.84 -9.16
N ASN A 55 -2.17 5.51 -9.02
CA ASN A 55 -1.20 4.69 -8.29
C ASN A 55 -1.06 5.00 -6.78
N MET A 56 -1.96 5.78 -6.17
CA MET A 56 -1.87 6.15 -4.75
C MET A 56 -3.02 5.56 -3.94
N VAL A 57 -2.69 4.84 -2.87
CA VAL A 57 -3.68 4.17 -2.03
C VAL A 57 -3.41 4.37 -0.55
N VAL A 58 -4.46 4.29 0.25
CA VAL A 58 -4.35 4.31 1.71
C VAL A 58 -4.40 2.88 2.24
N VAL A 59 -3.47 2.57 3.14
CA VAL A 59 -3.29 1.24 3.71
C VAL A 59 -3.21 1.38 5.23
N LYS A 60 -4.05 0.63 5.97
CA LYS A 60 -3.93 0.56 7.43
C LYS A 60 -2.64 -0.17 7.80
N TYR A 61 -1.97 0.22 8.89
CA TYR A 61 -0.75 -0.47 9.34
C TYR A 61 -0.98 -1.98 9.57
N SER A 62 -2.18 -2.35 10.02
CA SER A 62 -2.60 -3.75 10.18
C SER A 62 -2.64 -4.56 8.88
N ASN A 63 -2.69 -3.90 7.72
CA ASN A 63 -2.82 -4.54 6.40
C ASN A 63 -1.48 -4.67 5.67
N PHE A 64 -0.39 -4.22 6.27
CA PHE A 64 0.96 -4.50 5.79
C PHE A 64 1.36 -5.93 6.18
N ILE A 65 1.92 -6.65 5.22
CA ILE A 65 2.37 -8.03 5.36
C ILE A 65 3.79 -8.00 5.96
N PRO A 66 4.03 -8.61 7.13
CA PRO A 66 5.38 -8.74 7.70
C PRO A 66 6.32 -9.46 6.73
N SER A 67 7.57 -9.01 6.67
CA SER A 67 8.65 -9.65 5.89
C SER A 67 9.18 -10.90 6.58
#